data_AF-A0A7U0N6D3-F1
#
_entry.id   AF-A0A7U0N6D3-F1
#
_cell.length_a   1.000
_cell.length_b   1.000
_cell.length_c   1.000
_cell.angle_alpha   90.00
_cell.angle_beta   90.00
_cell.angle_gamma   90.00
#
_symmetry.space_group_name_H-M   'P 1'
#
loop_
_entity.id
_entity.type
_entity.pdbx_description
1 polymer ?
#
loop_
_entity_poly.entity_id
_entity_poly.type
_entity_poly.pdbx_seq_one_letter_code
_entity_poly.pdbx_strand_id
1 'polypeptide(L)' 'MDTTIENAIRSVARRCRTEIIAQTEGQPKQLHDPITTEILNTHAKKITALPPGKFSAKLWLSYFVHLIDKEARQ' A
#
# COMPACT_ATOMS: atom_id res chain seq x y z
N MET A 1 -15.55 2.48 -8.17
CA MET A 1 -14.91 3.32 -7.14
C MET A 1 -14.87 4.72 -7.72
N ASP A 2 -15.14 5.76 -6.94
CA ASP A 2 -14.99 7.13 -7.44
C ASP A 2 -13.52 7.40 -7.80
N THR A 3 -13.27 8.07 -8.92
CA THR A 3 -11.92 8.32 -9.43
C THR A 3 -11.07 9.13 -8.46
N THR A 4 -11.70 10.02 -7.68
CA THR A 4 -11.02 10.82 -6.64
C THR A 4 -10.53 9.94 -5.51
N ILE A 5 -11.39 9.02 -5.02
CA ILE A 5 -11.03 8.08 -3.95
C ILE A 5 -9.93 7.14 -4.46
N GLU A 6 -10.05 6.64 -5.69
CA GLU A 6 -9.02 5.78 -6.27
C GLU A 6 -7.67 6.51 -6.35
N ASN A 7 -7.64 7.72 -6.89
CA ASN A 7 -6.42 8.52 -6.98
C ASN A 7 -5.80 8.82 -5.61
N ALA A 8 -6.64 9.07 -4.59
CA ALA A 8 -6.18 9.27 -3.22
C ALA A 8 -5.50 8.00 -2.66
N ILE A 9 -6.11 6.83 -2.83
CA ILE A 9 -5.50 5.57 -2.36
C ILE A 9 -4.24 5.25 -3.16
N ARG A 10 -4.24 5.44 -4.49
CA ARG A 10 -3.04 5.24 -5.33
C ARG A 10 -1.89 6.15 -4.92
N SER A 11 -2.16 7.38 -4.48
CA SER A 11 -1.14 8.30 -3.95
C SER A 11 -0.47 7.76 -2.69
N VAL A 12 -1.28 7.26 -1.74
CA VAL A 12 -0.76 6.61 -0.52
C VAL A 12 -0.02 5.32 -0.86
N ALA A 13 -0.54 4.51 -1.78
CA ALA A 13 0.06 3.26 -2.22
C ALA A 13 1.44 3.44 -2.86
N ARG A 14 1.64 4.49 -3.68
CA ARG A 14 2.98 4.82 -4.22
C ARG A 14 4.00 5.08 -3.11
N ARG A 15 3.63 5.89 -2.12
CA ARG A 15 4.50 6.19 -0.97
C ARG A 15 4.79 4.94 -0.15
N CYS A 16 3.75 4.14 0.12
CA CYS A 16 3.87 2.87 0.83
C CYS A 16 4.81 1.91 0.10
N ARG A 17 4.71 1.79 -1.23
CA ARG A 17 5.61 0.95 -2.05
C ARG A 17 7.06 1.40 -1.94
N THR A 18 7.32 2.70 -2.10
CA THR A 18 8.69 3.25 -1.99
C THR A 18 9.30 2.92 -0.63
N GLU A 19 8.53 3.06 0.45
CA GLU A 19 8.99 2.75 1.80
C GLU A 19 9.22 1.25 2.02
N ILE A 20 8.33 0.38 1.49
CA ILE A 20 8.53 -1.08 1.53
C ILE A 20 9.85 -1.44 0.84
N ILE A 21 10.11 -0.92 -0.35
CA ILE A 21 11.35 -1.21 -1.08
C ILE A 21 12.57 -0.73 -0.26
N ALA A 22 12.55 0.51 0.22
CA ALA A 22 13.66 1.08 0.98
C ALA A 22 13.96 0.31 2.29
N GLN A 23 12.92 -0.19 2.97
CA GLN A 23 13.07 -0.92 4.24
C GLN A 23 13.35 -2.42 4.07
N THR A 24 13.01 -3.00 2.92
CA THR A 24 13.28 -4.41 2.61
C THR A 24 14.58 -4.62 1.84
N GLU A 25 15.13 -3.56 1.24
CA GLU A 25 16.43 -3.57 0.58
C GLU A 25 17.54 -3.97 1.57
N GLY A 26 18.32 -4.99 1.21
CA GLY A 26 19.38 -5.54 2.06
C GLY A 26 18.90 -6.41 3.23
N GLN A 27 17.59 -6.51 3.48
CA GLN A 27 17.05 -7.35 4.55
C GLN A 27 16.85 -8.81 4.11
N PRO A 28 17.00 -9.79 5.02
CA PRO A 28 16.60 -11.17 4.78
C PRO A 28 15.11 -11.28 4.43
N LYS A 29 14.77 -12.18 3.50
CA LYS A 29 13.38 -12.41 3.05
C LYS A 29 12.41 -12.73 4.21
N GLN A 30 12.90 -13.39 5.26
CA GLN A 30 12.12 -13.72 6.46
C GLN A 30 11.58 -12.47 7.18
N LEU A 31 12.25 -11.32 7.03
CA LEU A 31 11.85 -10.05 7.64
C LEU A 31 10.96 -9.20 6.73
N HIS A 32 10.82 -9.56 5.45
CA HIS A 32 10.06 -8.75 4.49
C HIS A 32 8.58 -8.69 4.85
N ASP A 33 7.99 -9.81 5.27
CA ASP A 33 6.58 -9.90 5.66
C ASP A 33 6.23 -9.02 6.88
N PRO A 34 6.96 -9.09 8.02
CA PRO A 34 6.67 -8.23 9.16
C PRO A 34 6.92 -6.74 8.84
N ILE A 35 8.00 -6.40 8.13
CA ILE A 35 8.29 -5.02 7.69
C ILE A 35 7.15 -4.48 6.82
N THR A 36 6.76 -5.25 5.80
CA THR A 36 5.67 -4.87 4.89
C THR A 36 4.35 -4.69 5.64
N THR A 37 4.06 -5.58 6.58
CA THR A 37 2.84 -5.52 7.39
C THR A 37 2.78 -4.26 8.24
N GLU A 38 3.89 -3.88 8.88
CA GLU A 38 3.99 -2.68 9.71
C GLU A 38 3.80 -1.41 8.87
N ILE A 39 4.50 -1.33 7.72
CA ILE A 39 4.39 -0.19 6.80
C ILE A 39 2.95 -0.06 6.28
N LEU A 40 2.32 -1.16 5.85
CA LEU A 40 0.92 -1.17 5.41
C LEU A 40 -0.02 -0.67 6.50
N ASN A 41 0.16 -1.11 7.76
CA ASN A 41 -0.66 -0.64 8.88
C ASN A 41 -0.50 0.87 9.10
N THR A 42 0.71 1.40 9.02
CA THR A 42 1.01 2.83 9.20
C THR A 42 0.39 3.69 8.11
N HIS A 43 0.53 3.28 6.84
CA HIS A 43 -0.04 4.01 5.71
C HIS A 43 -1.56 3.87 5.62
N ALA A 44 -2.13 2.73 6.01
CA ALA A 44 -3.58 2.53 6.02
C ALA A 44 -4.29 3.54 6.95
N LYS A 45 -3.65 3.93 8.07
CA LYS A 45 -4.19 4.97 8.98
C LYS A 45 -4.30 6.35 8.32
N LYS A 46 -3.52 6.63 7.28
CA LYS A 46 -3.57 7.89 6.52
C LYS A 46 -4.73 7.93 5.53
N ILE A 47 -5.40 6.79 5.29
CA ILE A 47 -6.56 6.71 4.41
C ILE A 47 -7.80 7.06 5.24
N THR A 48 -8.23 8.32 5.14
CA THR A 48 -9.39 8.85 5.86
C THR A 48 -10.69 8.73 5.06
N ALA A 49 -10.59 8.70 3.73
CA ALA A 49 -11.73 8.56 2.82
C ALA A 49 -11.75 7.15 2.22
N LEU A 50 -12.64 6.30 2.73
CA LEU A 50 -12.93 4.99 2.13
C LEU A 50 -14.34 4.97 1.56
N PRO A 51 -14.59 4.18 0.50
CA PRO A 51 -15.95 3.90 0.09
C PRO A 51 -16.69 3.20 1.24
N PRO A 52 -17.87 3.68 1.66
CA PRO A 52 -18.63 3.05 2.75
C PRO A 52 -19.04 1.61 2.37
N GLY A 53 -18.99 0.70 3.35
CA GLY A 53 -19.43 -0.69 3.17
C GLY A 53 -18.53 -1.58 2.30
N LYS A 54 -17.27 -1.19 2.07
CA LYS A 54 -16.29 -1.96 1.30
C LYS A 54 -15.15 -2.50 2.18
N PHE A 55 -14.08 -2.98 1.55
CA PHE A 55 -12.89 -3.50 2.21
C PHE A 55 -12.21 -2.46 3.12
N SER A 56 -11.42 -2.94 4.07
CA SER A 56 -10.64 -2.09 4.98
C SER A 56 -9.59 -1.26 4.23
N ALA A 57 -9.15 -0.14 4.83
CA ALA A 57 -8.05 0.68 4.29
C ALA A 57 -6.81 -0.15 3.97
N LYS A 58 -6.47 -1.10 4.85
CA LYS A 58 -5.31 -1.98 4.68
C LYS A 58 -5.45 -2.89 3.45
N LEU A 59 -6.63 -3.47 3.22
CA LEU A 59 -6.90 -4.33 2.08
C LEU A 59 -6.82 -3.55 0.77
N TRP A 60 -7.43 -2.36 0.72
CA TRP A 60 -7.32 -1.46 -0.43
C TRP A 60 -5.88 -1.06 -0.70
N LEU A 61 -5.15 -0.67 0.34
CA LEU A 61 -3.76 -0.27 0.21
C LEU A 61 -2.89 -1.42 -0.31
N SER A 62 -3.02 -2.62 0.25
CA SER A 62 -2.29 -3.81 -0.21
C SER A 62 -2.58 -4.11 -1.69
N TYR A 63 -3.85 -4.07 -2.10
CA TYR A 63 -4.23 -4.25 -3.50
C TYR A 63 -3.55 -3.23 -4.43
N PHE A 64 -3.62 -1.93 -4.11
CA PHE A 64 -3.03 -0.90 -4.96
C PHE A 64 -1.50 -0.90 -4.94
N VAL A 65 -0.87 -1.28 -3.83
CA VAL A 65 0.60 -1.48 -3.78
C VAL A 65 1.01 -2.58 -4.76
N HIS A 66 0.31 -3.73 -4.77
CA HIS A 66 0.58 -4.80 -5.72
C HIS A 66 0.29 -4.41 -7.17
N LEU A 67 -0.78 -3.66 -7.41
CA LEU A 67 -1.13 -3.17 -8.75
C LEU A 67 -0.03 -2.24 -9.30
N ILE A 68 0.39 -1.25 -8.52
CA ILE A 68 1.44 -0.31 -8.89
C ILE A 68 2.78 -1.04 -9.07
N ASP A 69 3.08 -2.01 -8.20
CA ASP A 69 4.30 -2.80 -8.34
C ASP A 69 4.32 -3.62 -9.63
N LYS A 70 3.18 -4.18 -10.03
CA LYS A 70 3.02 -4.85 -11.32
C LYS A 70 3.19 -3.87 -12.48
N GLU A 71 2.55 -2.71 -12.41
CA GLU A 71 2.65 -1.63 -13.43
C GLU A 71 4.10 -1.15 -13.60
N ALA A 72 4.88 -1.05 -12.52
CA ALA A 72 6.27 -0.61 -12.55
C ALA A 72 7.27 -1.68 -13.06
N ARG A 73 6.86 -2.95 -13.16
CA ARG A 73 7.67 -4.05 -13.70
C ARG A 73 7.43 -4.31 -15.19
N GLN A 74 6.39 -3.70 -15.78
CA GLN A 74 6.09 -3.75 -17.22
C GLN A 74 6.80 -2.62 -17.96
#